data_AF-A0A0Q0RI35-F1
#
_entry.id   AF-A0A0Q0RI35-F1
#
_cell.length_a   1.000
_cell.length_b   1.000
_cell.length_c   1.000
_cell.angle_alpha   90.00
_cell.angle_beta   90.00
_cell.angle_gamma   90.00
#
_symmetry.space_group_name_H-M   'P 1'
#
loop_
_entity.id
_entity.type
_entity.pdbx_description
1 polymer ?
#
loop_
_entity_poly.entity_id
_entity_poly.type
_entity_poly.pdbx_seq_one_letter_code
_entity_poly.pdbx_strand_id
1 'polypeptide(L)'
;MIIKNLLLQFFDNIYSIINSILGFPWISIVPNKYIPYLAPISLIIAGSLVDRHYTDRVQIFTNSIALNVLFYSSVYNYAYYGSLFLSFFTWYANIGLIMGMIALYSYAIKGSNSKIYYTIAWAYSSLVVGVFYFFR
;
A
#
# COMPACT_ATOMS: atom_id res chain seq x y z
N MET A 1 -26.87 -23.35 13.42
CA MET A 1 -27.33 -22.43 12.35
C MET A 1 -27.23 -20.97 12.78
N ILE A 2 -27.73 -20.59 13.97
CA ILE A 2 -27.71 -19.20 14.49
C ILE A 2 -26.29 -18.63 14.66
N ILE A 3 -25.36 -19.40 15.24
CA ILE A 3 -23.96 -18.97 15.47
C ILE A 3 -23.22 -18.67 14.16
N LYS A 4 -23.49 -19.44 13.10
CA LYS A 4 -22.87 -19.25 11.77
C LYS A 4 -23.32 -17.94 11.12
N ASN A 5 -24.62 -17.61 11.22
CA ASN A 5 -25.15 -16.34 10.70
C ASN A 5 -24.63 -15.13 11.49
N LEU A 6 -24.45 -15.28 12.80
CA LEU A 6 -23.93 -14.20 13.65
C LEU A 6 -22.45 -13.92 13.36
N LEU A 7 -21.66 -14.97 13.12
CA LEU A 7 -20.27 -14.84 12.67
C LEU A 7 -20.19 -14.19 11.28
N LEU A 8 -21.03 -14.61 10.33
CA LEU A 8 -21.04 -14.03 8.98
C LEU A 8 -21.37 -12.53 9.03
N GLN A 9 -22.42 -12.13 9.75
CA GLN A 9 -22.76 -10.72 9.94
C GLN A 9 -21.62 -9.91 10.58
N PHE A 10 -20.89 -10.50 11.53
CA PHE A 10 -19.75 -9.84 12.15
C PHE A 10 -18.62 -9.59 11.14
N PHE A 11 -18.27 -10.60 10.33
CA PHE A 11 -17.27 -10.44 9.27
C PHE A 11 -17.72 -9.46 8.18
N ASP A 12 -18.99 -9.47 7.80
CA ASP A 12 -19.55 -8.54 6.82
C ASP A 12 -19.49 -7.09 7.32
N ASN A 13 -19.80 -6.86 8.60
CA ASN A 13 -19.68 -5.54 9.22
C ASN A 13 -18.22 -5.06 9.26
N ILE A 14 -17.28 -5.92 9.64
CA ILE A 14 -15.85 -5.59 9.61
C ILE A 14 -15.41 -5.26 8.18
N TYR A 15 -15.77 -6.10 7.21
CA TYR A 15 -15.45 -5.88 5.81
C TYR A 15 -15.98 -4.53 5.30
N SER A 16 -17.23 -4.20 5.64
CA SER A 16 -17.87 -2.92 5.30
C SER A 16 -17.14 -1.72 5.90
N ILE A 17 -16.78 -1.79 7.19
CA ILE A 17 -16.04 -0.72 7.88
C ILE A 17 -14.64 -0.55 7.28
N ILE A 18 -13.92 -1.65 7.02
CA ILE A 18 -12.58 -1.57 6.41
C ILE A 18 -12.70 -1.01 4.99
N ASN A 19 -13.71 -1.41 4.21
CA ASN A 19 -13.91 -0.86 2.87
C ASN A 19 -14.34 0.61 2.86
N SER A 20 -15.09 1.08 3.85
CA SER A 20 -15.45 2.50 3.91
C SER A 20 -14.25 3.40 4.20
N ILE A 21 -13.22 2.88 4.89
CA ILE A 21 -12.01 3.62 5.25
C ILE A 21 -10.88 3.40 4.23
N LEU A 22 -10.64 2.15 3.83
CA LEU A 22 -9.51 1.72 3.01
C LEU A 22 -9.93 1.20 1.63
N GLY A 23 -11.21 1.01 1.36
CA GLY A 23 -11.71 0.55 0.06
C GLY A 23 -11.68 1.64 -1.01
N PHE A 24 -11.40 2.89 -0.63
CA PHE A 24 -11.17 3.96 -1.58
C PHE A 24 -9.69 3.95 -2.03
N PRO A 25 -9.37 3.62 -3.29
CA PRO A 25 -8.01 3.75 -3.78
C PRO A 25 -7.70 5.25 -3.88
N TRP A 26 -6.88 5.80 -2.97
CA TRP A 26 -6.53 7.25 -2.97
C TRP A 26 -6.03 7.73 -4.34
N ILE A 27 -5.40 6.82 -5.08
CA ILE A 27 -4.88 7.05 -6.42
C ILE A 27 -5.98 7.36 -7.45
N SER A 28 -7.25 7.05 -7.14
CA SER A 28 -8.41 7.47 -7.95
C SER A 28 -8.80 8.95 -7.76
N ILE A 29 -8.34 9.60 -6.68
CA ILE A 29 -8.44 11.07 -6.52
C ILE A 29 -7.36 11.78 -7.36
N VAL A 30 -6.25 11.10 -7.65
CA VAL A 30 -5.17 11.66 -8.46
C VAL A 30 -5.64 11.68 -9.92
N PRO A 31 -5.66 12.85 -10.60
CA PRO A 31 -6.03 12.89 -12.01
C PRO A 31 -5.13 11.98 -12.84
N ASN A 32 -5.71 11.19 -13.76
CA ASN A 32 -5.00 10.15 -14.53
C ASN A 32 -3.73 10.66 -15.23
N LYS A 33 -3.70 11.93 -15.63
CA LYS A 33 -2.53 12.59 -16.22
C LYS A 33 -1.30 12.58 -15.30
N TYR A 34 -1.50 12.56 -13.99
CA TYR A 34 -0.42 12.67 -13.00
C TYR A 34 0.07 11.32 -12.45
N ILE A 35 -0.70 10.26 -12.63
CA ILE A 35 -0.37 8.92 -12.12
C ILE A 35 0.98 8.39 -12.66
N PRO A 36 1.33 8.56 -13.96
CA PRO A 36 2.63 8.15 -14.47
C PRO A 36 3.82 8.83 -13.79
N TYR A 37 3.61 10.02 -13.19
CA TYR A 37 4.69 10.74 -12.50
C TYR A 37 4.89 10.29 -11.05
N LEU A 38 3.97 9.53 -10.45
CA LEU A 38 4.08 9.08 -9.06
C LEU A 38 5.32 8.20 -8.82
N ALA A 39 5.61 7.28 -9.75
CA ALA A 39 6.79 6.43 -9.69
C ALA A 39 8.12 7.19 -9.83
N PRO A 40 8.33 8.05 -10.86
CA PRO A 40 9.56 8.83 -10.94
C PRO A 40 9.70 9.85 -9.80
N ILE A 41 8.60 10.45 -9.32
CA ILE A 41 8.65 11.34 -8.14
C ILE A 41 9.08 10.57 -6.89
N SER A 42 8.56 9.36 -6.66
CA SER A 42 8.98 8.56 -5.50
C SER A 42 10.45 8.15 -5.57
N LEU A 43 10.96 7.86 -6.77
CA LEU A 43 12.39 7.61 -7.00
C LEU A 43 13.25 8.85 -6.78
N ILE A 44 12.81 10.04 -7.20
CA ILE A 44 13.52 11.31 -6.92
C ILE A 44 13.59 11.58 -5.42
N ILE A 45 12.45 11.40 -4.72
CA ILE A 45 12.40 11.52 -3.26
C ILE A 45 13.35 10.51 -2.63
N ALA A 46 13.33 9.25 -3.07
CA ALA A 46 14.19 8.22 -2.54
C ALA A 46 15.68 8.48 -2.76
N GLY A 47 16.07 8.88 -3.97
CA GLY A 47 17.44 9.29 -4.29
C GLY A 47 17.90 10.43 -3.37
N SER A 48 17.07 11.46 -3.21
CA SER A 48 17.40 12.61 -2.35
C SER A 48 17.58 12.26 -0.86
N LEU A 49 16.93 11.18 -0.39
CA LEU A 49 17.01 10.70 0.98
C LEU A 49 18.15 9.70 1.18
N VAL A 50 18.41 8.84 0.21
CA VAL A 50 19.52 7.86 0.20
C VAL A 50 20.87 8.56 0.12
N ASP A 51 20.97 9.65 -0.66
CA ASP A 51 22.18 10.47 -0.75
C ASP A 51 22.62 11.05 0.60
N ARG A 52 21.71 11.10 1.58
CA ARG A 52 21.99 11.56 2.94
C ARG A 52 22.36 10.40 3.87
N HIS A 53 21.54 9.34 3.93
CA HIS A 53 21.81 8.08 4.63
C HIS A 53 20.92 6.94 4.09
N TYR A 54 21.51 5.79 3.74
CA TYR A 54 20.74 4.62 3.33
C TYR A 54 20.02 4.01 4.54
N THR A 55 18.68 3.98 4.52
CA THR A 55 17.85 3.29 5.52
C THR A 55 16.69 2.58 4.84
N ASP A 56 16.31 1.42 5.37
CA ASP A 56 15.21 0.59 4.84
C ASP A 56 13.86 1.32 4.77
N ARG A 57 13.72 2.42 5.51
CA ARG A 57 12.51 3.27 5.56
C ARG A 57 12.19 3.92 4.21
N VAL A 58 13.22 4.32 3.47
CA VAL A 58 13.04 4.94 2.15
C VAL A 58 12.53 3.91 1.14
N GLN A 59 13.03 2.67 1.24
CA GLN A 59 12.62 1.54 0.42
C GLN A 59 11.15 1.15 0.64
N ILE A 60 10.67 1.18 1.89
CA ILE A 60 9.26 0.92 2.23
C ILE A 60 8.34 1.95 1.54
N PHE A 61 8.76 3.23 1.51
CA PHE A 61 8.01 4.28 0.81
C PHE A 61 7.99 4.08 -0.71
N THR A 62 9.12 3.79 -1.34
CA THR A 62 9.14 3.56 -2.80
C THR A 62 8.32 2.34 -3.19
N ASN A 63 8.42 1.26 -2.42
CA ASN A 63 7.69 0.02 -2.66
C ASN A 63 6.18 0.21 -2.49
N SER A 64 5.74 1.01 -1.51
CA SER A 64 4.32 1.30 -1.35
C SER A 64 3.76 2.12 -2.51
N ILE A 65 4.48 3.12 -3.00
CA ILE A 65 4.08 3.85 -4.20
C ILE A 65 4.03 2.91 -5.41
N ALA A 66 5.04 2.05 -5.58
CA ALA A 66 5.09 1.09 -6.68
C ALA A 66 3.89 0.13 -6.67
N LEU A 67 3.48 -0.39 -5.51
CA LEU A 67 2.29 -1.23 -5.37
C LEU A 67 1.00 -0.48 -5.71
N ASN A 68 0.86 0.78 -5.28
CA ASN A 68 -0.33 1.57 -5.59
C ASN A 68 -0.46 1.85 -7.08
N VAL A 69 0.63 2.21 -7.75
CA VAL A 69 0.64 2.39 -9.22
C VAL A 69 0.37 1.06 -9.93
N LEU A 70 0.97 -0.03 -9.45
CA LEU A 70 0.75 -1.38 -10.00
C LEU A 70 -0.73 -1.74 -9.96
N PHE A 71 -1.35 -1.72 -8.77
CA PHE A 71 -2.74 -2.13 -8.62
C PHE A 71 -3.70 -1.17 -9.30
N TYR A 72 -3.41 0.13 -9.34
CA TYR A 72 -4.19 1.04 -10.18
C TYR A 72 -4.16 0.62 -11.65
N SER A 73 -2.97 0.39 -12.22
CA SER A 73 -2.85 -0.06 -13.61
C SER A 73 -3.53 -1.41 -13.84
N SER A 74 -3.55 -2.30 -12.85
CA SER A 74 -4.19 -3.61 -12.94
C SER A 74 -5.72 -3.54 -12.78
N VAL A 75 -6.26 -2.63 -11.97
CA VAL A 75 -7.72 -2.40 -11.83
C VAL A 75 -8.35 -2.01 -13.18
N TYR A 76 -7.65 -1.23 -14.00
CA TYR A 76 -8.13 -0.84 -15.33
C TYR A 76 -8.00 -1.94 -16.39
N ASN A 77 -7.08 -2.90 -16.21
CA ASN A 77 -6.82 -3.94 -17.20
C ASN A 77 -7.43 -5.31 -16.85
N TYR A 78 -7.70 -5.60 -15.57
CA TYR A 78 -8.22 -6.88 -15.12
C TYR A 78 -9.67 -6.77 -14.67
N ALA A 79 -10.60 -6.91 -15.61
CA ALA A 79 -11.98 -7.30 -15.34
C ALA A 79 -12.11 -8.75 -14.80
N TYR A 80 -11.00 -9.46 -14.60
CA TYR A 80 -10.94 -10.91 -14.37
C TYR A 80 -10.76 -11.32 -12.90
N TYR A 81 -10.36 -10.41 -12.01
CA TYR A 81 -10.24 -10.70 -10.58
C TYR A 81 -11.50 -10.27 -9.85
N GLY A 82 -12.15 -11.21 -9.15
CA GLY A 82 -13.39 -10.95 -8.40
C GLY A 82 -13.25 -9.80 -7.40
N SER A 83 -14.37 -9.16 -7.06
CA SER A 83 -14.44 -7.95 -6.22
C SER A 83 -13.67 -8.06 -4.90
N LEU A 84 -13.68 -9.23 -4.27
CA LEU A 84 -12.96 -9.51 -3.01
C LEU A 84 -11.43 -9.43 -3.15
N PHE A 85 -10.89 -9.92 -4.27
CA PHE A 85 -9.45 -9.86 -4.55
C PHE A 85 -9.04 -8.39 -4.74
N LEU A 86 -9.79 -7.64 -5.54
CA LEU A 86 -9.54 -6.23 -5.79
C LEU A 86 -9.56 -5.39 -4.50
N SER A 87 -10.54 -5.62 -3.62
CA SER A 87 -10.63 -4.93 -2.33
C SER A 87 -9.43 -5.23 -1.43
N PHE A 88 -9.02 -6.50 -1.30
CA PHE A 88 -7.87 -6.87 -0.47
C PHE A 88 -6.57 -6.20 -0.93
N PHE A 89 -6.32 -6.20 -2.25
CA PHE A 89 -5.13 -5.56 -2.82
C PHE A 89 -5.14 -4.05 -2.67
N THR A 90 -6.32 -3.44 -2.78
CA THR A 90 -6.49 -2.00 -2.52
C THR A 90 -6.17 -1.67 -1.07
N TRP A 91 -6.63 -2.48 -0.11
CA TRP A 91 -6.29 -2.31 1.30
C TRP A 91 -4.80 -2.45 1.56
N TYR A 92 -4.18 -3.48 1.00
CA TYR A 92 -2.75 -3.72 1.13
C TYR A 92 -1.94 -2.53 0.56
N ALA A 93 -2.32 -2.01 -0.62
CA ALA A 93 -1.68 -0.84 -1.20
C ALA A 93 -1.83 0.41 -0.30
N ASN A 94 -3.03 0.65 0.23
CA ASN A 94 -3.34 1.80 1.07
C ASN A 94 -2.60 1.75 2.42
N ILE A 95 -2.56 0.58 3.07
CA ILE A 95 -1.77 0.37 4.30
C ILE A 95 -0.29 0.61 4.01
N GLY A 96 0.22 0.10 2.88
CA GLY A 96 1.58 0.36 2.45
C GLY A 96 1.89 1.85 2.34
N LEU A 97 0.98 2.64 1.78
CA LEU A 97 1.17 4.08 1.66
C LEU A 97 1.27 4.75 3.03
N ILE A 98 0.37 4.41 3.95
CA ILE A 98 0.42 4.92 5.34
C ILE A 98 1.77 4.58 5.98
N MET A 99 2.21 3.32 5.84
CA MET A 99 3.48 2.86 6.39
C MET A 99 4.68 3.56 5.75
N GLY A 100 4.62 3.84 4.44
CA GLY A 100 5.62 4.60 3.70
C GLY A 100 5.68 6.07 4.14
N MET A 101 4.54 6.72 4.37
CA MET A 101 4.49 8.09 4.89
C MET A 101 5.03 8.18 6.32
N ILE A 102 4.70 7.21 7.18
CA ILE A 102 5.28 7.11 8.53
C ILE A 102 6.81 6.89 8.44
N ALA A 103 7.27 6.09 7.48
CA ALA A 103 8.69 5.85 7.23
C ALA A 103 9.43 7.17 6.92
N LEU A 104 8.89 7.92 5.96
CA LEU A 104 9.42 9.20 5.51
C LEU A 104 9.42 10.24 6.63
N TYR A 105 8.29 10.37 7.32
CA TYR A 105 8.15 11.32 8.42
C TYR A 105 9.16 11.02 9.53
N SER A 106 9.23 9.76 9.95
CA SER A 106 10.18 9.29 10.97
C SER A 106 11.64 9.48 10.54
N TYR A 107 11.95 9.29 9.26
CA TYR A 107 13.29 9.57 8.72
C TYR A 107 13.62 11.07 8.78
N ALA A 108 12.69 11.94 8.37
CA ALA A 108 12.89 13.40 8.37
C ALA A 108 13.16 13.96 9.78
N ILE A 109 12.50 13.43 10.81
CA ILE A 109 12.69 13.85 12.21
C ILE A 109 13.75 13.04 12.96
N LYS A 110 14.47 12.12 12.29
CA LYS A 110 15.42 11.16 12.91
C LYS A 110 14.82 10.35 14.06
N GLY A 111 13.52 10.05 13.99
CA GLY A 111 12.79 9.30 15.01
C GLY A 111 13.03 7.79 14.94
N SER A 112 12.73 7.07 16.02
CA SER A 112 12.65 5.61 16.02
C SER A 112 11.21 5.16 15.95
N ASN A 113 10.90 4.20 15.08
CA ASN A 113 9.57 3.58 15.02
C ASN A 113 9.46 2.37 15.97
N SER A 114 8.23 2.01 16.34
CA SER A 114 7.95 0.87 17.22
C SER A 114 8.24 -0.47 16.54
N LYS A 115 8.37 -1.56 17.32
CA LYS A 115 8.57 -2.92 16.76
C LYS A 115 7.42 -3.36 15.86
N ILE A 116 6.19 -3.00 16.21
CA ILE A 116 4.97 -3.30 15.43
C ILE A 116 5.07 -2.69 14.02
N TYR A 117 5.60 -1.46 13.92
CA TYR A 117 5.83 -0.83 12.63
C TYR A 117 6.75 -1.68 11.74
N TYR A 118 7.88 -2.16 12.27
CA TYR A 118 8.82 -2.95 11.50
C TYR A 118 8.25 -4.31 11.07
N THR A 119 7.43 -4.95 11.90
CA THR A 119 6.74 -6.20 11.54
C THR A 119 5.82 -5.98 10.34
N ILE A 120 5.02 -4.91 10.35
CA ILE A 120 4.10 -4.59 9.24
C ILE A 120 4.89 -4.13 8.02
N ALA A 121 5.95 -3.34 8.22
CA ALA A 121 6.78 -2.80 7.15
C ALA A 121 7.56 -3.89 6.38
N TRP A 122 7.90 -5.01 7.04
CA TRP A 122 8.53 -6.16 6.38
C TRP A 122 7.68 -6.72 5.23
N ALA A 123 6.36 -6.69 5.36
CA ALA A 123 5.43 -7.07 4.30
C ALA A 123 5.53 -6.18 3.05
N TYR A 124 6.21 -5.03 3.13
CA TYR A 124 6.45 -4.10 2.02
C TYR A 124 7.94 -4.07 1.60
N SER A 125 8.70 -5.10 1.97
CA SER A 125 10.07 -5.28 1.48
C SER A 125 10.11 -5.50 -0.04
N SER A 126 11.24 -5.18 -0.69
CA SER A 126 11.33 -5.31 -2.16
C SER A 126 11.20 -6.74 -2.65
N LEU A 127 11.47 -7.73 -1.80
CA LEU A 127 11.23 -9.13 -2.14
C LEU A 127 9.72 -9.40 -2.30
N VAL A 128 8.92 -8.99 -1.31
CA VAL A 128 7.45 -9.19 -1.35
C VAL A 128 6.82 -8.36 -2.47
N VAL A 129 7.22 -7.09 -2.62
CA VAL A 129 6.69 -6.22 -3.68
C VAL A 129 7.13 -6.68 -5.07
N GLY A 130 8.36 -7.18 -5.21
CA GLY A 130 8.88 -7.75 -6.46
C GLY A 130 8.08 -8.96 -6.93
N VAL A 131 7.64 -9.82 -6.00
CA VAL A 131 6.73 -10.94 -6.31
C VAL A 131 5.43 -10.44 -6.94
N PHE A 132 4.80 -9.41 -6.36
CA PHE A 132 3.57 -8.84 -6.94
C PHE A 132 3.78 -8.21 -8.32
N TYR A 133 4.93 -7.58 -8.55
CA TYR A 133 5.28 -7.04 -9.86
C TYR A 133 5.57 -8.13 -10.90
N PHE A 134 6.16 -9.26 -10.50
CA PHE A 134 6.48 -10.37 -11.40
C PHE A 134 5.23 -11.13 -11.85
N PHE A 135 4.24 -11.26 -10.97
CA PHE A 135 2.95 -11.89 -11.29
C PHE A 135 1.94 -10.94 -11.96
N ARG A 136 2.38 -9.75 -12.42
CA ARG A 136 1.57 -8.78 -13.16
C ARG A 136 1.22 -9.25 -14.56
#